data_AF-A0A7J8PMA5-F1
#
_entry.id   AF-A0A7J8PMA5-F1
#
_cell.length_a   1.000
_cell.length_b   1.000
_cell.length_c   1.000
_cell.angle_alpha   90.00
_cell.angle_beta   90.00
_cell.angle_gamma   90.00
#
_symmetry.space_group_name_H-M   'P 1'
#
loop_
_entity.id
_entity.type
_entity.pdbx_description
1 polymer ?
#
loop_
_entity_poly.entity_id
_entity_poly.type
_entity_poly.pdbx_seq_one_letter_code
_entity_poly.pdbx_strand_id
1 'polypeptide(L)'
;MAKTGVLSSDPTLRARAAELKKELQRLVKIIVDDEDCSVQTIDQAKHALCALRELKFNTRSSATTMTSSLKLHEQLPCPQEFICPLSKKLMRDPVVLSSGQTYERPFIEKWLKAGNRTCPQTQQVLSHTVLTPNHLVSEMISQWCKSQGIELPDPVQNRIQEGVTEAERLHFFSLLDKLSAAALPQQKEAAKELRLLTKNMPSFRSLFGESEDAIPQLLTPLSGTKSRSGVLHTDLQEDVITTLLNLSIHDSNKKLVAETPKVIPLLMEALRFGTIETKSNAAAAIFTLSALDSNKTLIGKSGALKPLIDLLDEGHPLAMKDVASAIFNLC
;
A
#
# COMPACT_ATOMS: atom_id res chain seq x y z
N MET A 1 -38.32 -38.69 3.85
CA MET A 1 -37.31 -39.57 4.46
C MET A 1 -35.93 -39.17 3.96
N ALA A 2 -34.99 -39.08 4.90
CA ALA A 2 -33.65 -38.51 4.76
C ALA A 2 -32.70 -39.33 3.87
N LYS A 3 -31.66 -38.66 3.35
CA LYS A 3 -30.26 -39.01 3.66
C LYS A 3 -29.29 -37.89 3.26
N THR A 4 -28.76 -37.29 4.31
CA THR A 4 -27.68 -36.29 4.36
C THR A 4 -26.35 -36.98 4.03
N GLY A 5 -25.64 -36.48 3.01
CA GLY A 5 -24.33 -36.98 2.59
C GLY A 5 -23.18 -36.31 3.37
N VAL A 6 -22.56 -37.12 4.22
CA VAL A 6 -21.45 -36.88 5.16
C VAL A 6 -20.26 -36.08 4.61
N LEU A 7 -19.97 -34.94 5.26
CA LEU A 7 -18.68 -34.23 5.24
C LEU A 7 -17.69 -34.92 6.19
N SER A 8 -16.72 -35.67 5.66
CA SER A 8 -15.56 -36.12 6.44
C SER A 8 -14.45 -35.06 6.41
N SER A 9 -14.63 -33.96 7.14
CA SER A 9 -13.50 -33.13 7.57
C SER A 9 -12.92 -33.72 8.86
N ASP A 10 -11.61 -33.93 8.91
CA ASP A 10 -10.89 -34.52 10.04
C ASP A 10 -11.38 -33.97 11.40
N PRO A 11 -11.91 -34.82 12.30
CA PRO A 11 -12.46 -34.39 13.58
C PRO A 11 -11.44 -33.65 14.46
N THR A 12 -10.15 -33.93 14.28
CA THR A 12 -9.05 -33.29 15.02
C THR A 12 -8.86 -31.83 14.60
N LEU A 13 -8.97 -31.53 13.29
CA LEU A 13 -8.86 -30.17 12.76
C LEU A 13 -10.08 -29.31 13.13
N ARG A 14 -11.28 -29.91 13.15
CA ARG A 14 -12.49 -29.23 13.61
C ARG A 14 -12.42 -28.87 15.10
N ALA A 15 -11.93 -29.78 15.93
CA ALA A 15 -11.73 -29.51 17.36
C ALA A 15 -10.70 -28.39 17.58
N ARG A 16 -9.56 -28.42 16.87
CA ARG A 16 -8.52 -27.39 16.97
C ARG A 16 -8.99 -26.01 16.48
N ALA A 17 -9.78 -25.97 15.42
CA ALA A 17 -10.38 -24.72 14.93
C ALA A 17 -11.44 -24.16 15.88
N ALA A 18 -12.23 -25.02 16.54
CA ALA A 18 -13.20 -24.61 17.55
C ALA A 18 -12.52 -24.00 18.79
N GLU A 19 -11.42 -24.60 19.25
CA GLU A 19 -10.65 -24.11 20.40
C GLU A 19 -10.01 -22.74 20.12
N LEU A 20 -9.37 -22.59 18.96
CA LEU A 20 -8.78 -21.31 18.53
C LEU A 20 -9.83 -20.20 18.35
N LYS A 21 -11.04 -20.56 17.88
CA LYS A 21 -12.15 -19.61 17.76
C LYS A 21 -12.66 -19.15 19.12
N LYS A 22 -12.74 -20.07 20.10
CA LYS A 22 -13.15 -19.75 21.47
C LYS A 22 -12.11 -18.87 22.17
N GLU A 23 -10.83 -19.14 21.97
CA GLU A 23 -9.75 -18.31 22.52
C GLU A 23 -9.71 -16.92 21.89
N LEU A 24 -9.89 -16.82 20.56
CA LEU A 24 -10.02 -15.53 19.90
C LEU A 24 -11.22 -14.72 20.41
N GLN A 25 -12.37 -15.36 20.62
CA GLN A 25 -13.55 -14.68 21.20
C GLN A 25 -13.31 -14.17 22.61
N ARG A 26 -12.55 -14.91 23.43
CA ARG A 26 -12.14 -14.49 24.78
C ARG A 26 -11.20 -13.28 24.72
N LEU A 27 -10.18 -13.32 23.86
CA LEU A 27 -9.21 -12.24 23.70
C LEU A 27 -9.87 -10.96 23.14
N VAL A 28 -10.76 -11.09 22.15
CA VAL A 28 -11.52 -9.96 21.61
C VAL A 28 -12.44 -9.35 22.66
N LYS A 29 -13.07 -10.17 23.51
CA LYS A 29 -13.89 -9.65 24.61
C LYS A 29 -13.06 -8.84 25.61
N ILE A 30 -11.85 -9.29 25.93
CA ILE A 30 -10.92 -8.56 26.82
C ILE A 30 -10.45 -7.24 26.17
N ILE A 31 -10.25 -7.20 24.85
CA ILE A 31 -9.89 -5.98 24.12
C ILE A 31 -11.04 -4.97 24.10
N VAL A 32 -12.29 -5.44 24.09
CA VAL A 32 -13.48 -4.59 23.98
C VAL A 32 -13.97 -4.08 25.35
N ASP A 33 -13.75 -4.85 26.42
CA ASP A 33 -14.32 -4.57 27.75
C ASP A 33 -13.36 -3.81 28.72
N ASP A 34 -12.11 -3.48 28.35
CA ASP A 34 -11.11 -2.89 29.29
C ASP A 34 -10.27 -1.74 28.69
N GLU A 35 -9.95 -0.70 29.49
CA GLU A 35 -9.16 0.49 29.07
C GLU A 35 -7.64 0.27 29.07
N ASP A 36 -7.13 -0.87 29.58
CA ASP A 36 -5.70 -1.23 29.57
C ASP A 36 -5.40 -2.44 28.68
N CYS A 37 -5.66 -2.29 27.36
CA CYS A 37 -5.29 -3.31 26.38
C CYS A 37 -3.77 -3.46 26.27
N SER A 38 -3.20 -4.53 26.82
CA SER A 38 -1.77 -4.82 26.67
C SER A 38 -1.44 -5.21 25.22
N VAL A 39 -0.31 -4.73 24.69
CA VAL A 39 0.22 -5.09 23.36
C VAL A 39 0.29 -6.61 23.17
N GLN A 40 0.54 -7.35 24.26
CA GLN A 40 0.59 -8.80 24.27
C GLN A 40 -0.77 -9.44 23.96
N THR A 41 -1.88 -8.86 24.40
CA THR A 41 -3.24 -9.35 24.13
C THR A 41 -3.60 -9.20 22.65
N ILE A 42 -3.17 -8.09 22.04
CA ILE A 42 -3.33 -7.82 20.60
C ILE A 42 -2.49 -8.81 19.77
N ASP A 43 -1.23 -9.03 20.15
CA ASP A 43 -0.36 -9.99 19.48
C ASP A 43 -0.88 -11.42 19.57
N GLN A 44 -1.45 -11.81 20.72
CA GLN A 44 -2.10 -13.12 20.90
C GLN A 44 -3.34 -13.27 20.01
N ALA A 45 -4.18 -12.24 19.90
CA ALA A 45 -5.35 -12.26 19.02
C ALA A 45 -4.93 -12.37 17.54
N LYS A 46 -3.88 -11.65 17.14
CA LYS A 46 -3.28 -11.72 15.80
C LYS A 46 -2.72 -13.11 15.49
N HIS A 47 -2.01 -13.73 16.44
CA HIS A 47 -1.50 -15.09 16.30
C HIS A 47 -2.64 -16.12 16.16
N ALA A 48 -3.71 -16.00 16.96
CA ALA A 48 -4.89 -16.87 16.86
C ALA A 48 -5.60 -16.75 15.49
N LEU A 49 -5.72 -15.53 14.95
CA LEU A 49 -6.25 -15.26 13.62
C LEU A 49 -5.38 -15.87 12.51
N CYS A 50 -4.06 -15.72 12.57
CA CYS A 50 -3.13 -16.34 11.63
C CYS A 50 -3.26 -17.87 11.64
N ALA A 51 -3.33 -18.49 12.82
CA ALA A 51 -3.49 -19.93 12.96
C ALA A 51 -4.83 -20.44 12.39
N LEU A 52 -5.93 -19.70 12.61
CA LEU A 52 -7.24 -20.01 12.02
C LEU A 52 -7.22 -19.87 10.48
N ARG A 53 -6.50 -18.87 9.97
CA ARG A 53 -6.31 -18.66 8.52
C ARG A 53 -5.58 -19.86 7.93
N GLU A 54 -4.47 -20.29 8.52
CA GLU A 54 -3.71 -21.46 8.06
C GLU A 54 -4.52 -22.75 8.09
N LEU A 55 -5.32 -22.97 9.14
CA LEU A 55 -6.22 -24.14 9.22
C LEU A 55 -7.28 -24.12 8.12
N LYS A 56 -7.80 -22.94 7.75
CA LYS A 56 -8.76 -22.75 6.64
C LYS A 56 -8.12 -22.96 5.27
N PHE A 57 -6.86 -22.59 5.09
CA PHE A 57 -6.10 -22.87 3.87
C PHE A 57 -5.73 -24.35 3.76
N ASN A 58 -5.35 -25.01 4.87
CA ASN A 58 -5.05 -26.44 4.88
C ASN A 58 -6.31 -27.29 4.64
N THR A 59 -7.50 -26.87 5.09
CA THR A 59 -8.75 -27.59 4.74
C THR A 59 -9.10 -27.48 3.25
N ARG A 60 -8.65 -26.43 2.56
CA ARG A 60 -8.77 -26.31 1.09
C ARG A 60 -7.67 -27.07 0.34
N SER A 61 -6.49 -27.23 0.93
CA SER A 61 -5.35 -27.96 0.34
C SER A 61 -5.38 -29.48 0.60
N SER A 62 -6.12 -29.97 1.61
CA SER A 62 -6.22 -31.40 1.94
C SER A 62 -7.29 -32.17 1.16
N ALA A 63 -7.96 -31.56 0.17
CA ALA A 63 -8.85 -32.26 -0.76
C ALA A 63 -8.14 -32.77 -2.04
N THR A 64 -6.80 -32.75 -2.09
CA THR A 64 -6.05 -33.33 -3.22
C THR A 64 -4.76 -33.97 -2.75
N THR A 65 -4.87 -35.18 -2.20
CA THR A 65 -3.74 -36.09 -2.04
C THR A 65 -4.07 -37.44 -2.67
N MET A 66 -3.54 -37.63 -3.87
CA MET A 66 -2.98 -38.88 -4.41
C MET A 66 -3.77 -40.17 -4.19
N THR A 67 -4.62 -40.52 -5.15
CA THR A 67 -4.84 -41.93 -5.54
C THR A 67 -4.27 -42.16 -6.93
N SER A 68 -3.12 -42.83 -6.96
CA SER A 68 -2.57 -43.50 -8.13
C SER A 68 -3.51 -44.63 -8.55
N SER A 69 -4.12 -44.54 -9.74
CA SER A 69 -4.51 -45.69 -10.55
C SER A 69 -4.90 -45.24 -11.97
N LEU A 70 -4.19 -45.79 -12.94
CA LEU A 70 -4.40 -45.69 -14.38
C LEU A 70 -5.88 -45.90 -14.75
N LYS A 71 -6.46 -45.01 -15.57
CA LYS A 71 -7.37 -45.33 -16.70
C LYS A 71 -7.81 -44.06 -17.47
N LEU A 72 -7.35 -43.99 -18.72
CA LEU A 72 -7.92 -43.35 -19.91
C LEU A 72 -8.88 -42.16 -19.73
N HIS A 73 -8.35 -40.95 -19.90
CA HIS A 73 -8.95 -39.96 -20.81
C HIS A 73 -7.85 -39.00 -21.30
N GLU A 74 -7.65 -38.92 -22.61
CA GLU A 74 -6.73 -37.99 -23.26
C GLU A 74 -7.20 -36.54 -23.01
N GLN A 75 -6.55 -35.84 -22.08
CA GLN A 75 -6.60 -34.39 -21.99
C GLN A 75 -5.22 -33.85 -22.34
N LEU A 76 -5.18 -32.97 -23.34
CA LEU A 76 -3.98 -32.42 -23.94
C LEU A 76 -2.97 -31.95 -22.87
N PRO A 77 -1.69 -32.37 -22.94
CA PRO A 77 -0.68 -31.92 -22.00
C PRO A 77 -0.53 -30.39 -22.08
N CYS A 78 -0.43 -29.74 -20.91
CA CYS A 78 -0.17 -28.30 -20.84
C CYS A 78 0.99 -27.90 -21.77
N PRO A 79 0.80 -26.92 -22.67
CA PRO A 79 1.86 -26.42 -23.54
C PRO A 79 3.10 -26.05 -22.71
N GLN A 80 4.28 -26.48 -23.17
CA GLN A 80 5.52 -26.30 -22.41
C GLN A 80 5.88 -24.81 -22.27
N GLU A 81 5.40 -23.98 -23.19
CA GLU A 81 5.56 -22.52 -23.21
C GLU A 81 4.89 -21.84 -22.01
N PHE A 82 3.92 -22.51 -21.38
CA PHE A 82 3.20 -21.99 -20.21
C PHE A 82 3.81 -22.41 -18.88
N ILE A 83 4.82 -23.29 -18.92
CA ILE A 83 5.46 -23.86 -17.73
C ILE A 83 6.71 -23.05 -17.40
N CYS A 84 6.81 -22.60 -16.15
CA CYS A 84 7.99 -21.91 -15.66
C CYS A 84 9.20 -22.86 -15.66
N PRO A 85 10.33 -22.48 -16.29
CA PRO A 85 11.51 -23.34 -16.34
C PRO A 85 12.14 -23.63 -14.98
N LEU A 86 11.96 -22.73 -13.99
CA LEU A 86 12.47 -22.88 -12.62
C LEU A 86 11.54 -23.74 -11.75
N SER A 87 10.24 -23.45 -11.74
CA SER A 87 9.30 -24.12 -10.83
C SER A 87 8.71 -25.41 -11.40
N LYS A 88 8.84 -25.62 -12.72
CA LYS A 88 8.21 -26.72 -13.48
C LYS A 88 6.68 -26.77 -13.31
N LYS A 89 6.06 -25.63 -13.02
CA LYS A 89 4.61 -25.46 -12.87
C LYS A 89 4.10 -24.40 -13.85
N LEU A 90 2.80 -24.47 -14.15
CA LEU A 90 2.10 -23.45 -14.91
C LEU A 90 2.34 -22.06 -14.31
N MET A 91 2.73 -21.10 -15.15
CA MET A 91 2.97 -19.71 -14.75
C MET A 91 1.65 -19.00 -14.44
N ARG A 92 1.61 -18.30 -13.32
CA ARG A 92 0.50 -17.44 -12.88
C ARG A 92 0.83 -15.96 -13.04
N ASP A 93 2.10 -15.59 -12.82
CA ASP A 93 2.62 -14.24 -13.07
C ASP A 93 3.88 -14.34 -13.95
N PRO A 94 3.69 -14.49 -15.27
CA PRO A 94 4.78 -14.60 -16.22
C PRO A 94 5.52 -13.26 -16.36
N VAL A 95 6.83 -13.26 -16.07
CA VAL A 95 7.74 -12.13 -16.23
C VAL A 95 8.92 -12.48 -17.14
N VAL A 96 9.37 -11.52 -17.93
CA VAL A 96 10.45 -11.66 -18.90
C VAL A 96 11.74 -11.06 -18.34
N LEU A 97 12.84 -11.80 -18.50
CA LEU A 97 14.21 -11.31 -18.29
C LEU A 97 14.74 -10.59 -19.54
N SER A 98 15.83 -9.85 -19.38
CA SER A 98 16.61 -9.27 -20.49
C SER A 98 17.10 -10.30 -21.54
N SER A 99 17.14 -11.60 -21.18
CA SER A 99 17.41 -12.71 -22.11
C SER A 99 16.22 -13.10 -22.98
N GLY A 100 15.04 -12.49 -22.80
CA GLY A 100 13.80 -12.84 -23.51
C GLY A 100 13.07 -14.08 -22.97
N GLN A 101 13.62 -14.74 -21.94
CA GLN A 101 12.99 -15.91 -21.32
C GLN A 101 11.95 -15.50 -20.28
N THR A 102 10.84 -16.24 -20.23
CA THR A 102 9.71 -15.98 -19.31
C THR A 102 9.73 -16.94 -18.12
N TYR A 103 9.50 -16.41 -16.92
CA TYR A 103 9.50 -17.15 -15.66
C TYR A 103 8.32 -16.75 -14.78
N GLU A 104 8.00 -17.58 -13.80
CA GLU A 104 7.12 -17.20 -12.68
C GLU A 104 7.86 -16.24 -11.74
N ARG A 105 7.27 -15.06 -11.47
CA ARG A 105 7.92 -13.95 -10.75
C ARG A 105 8.60 -14.36 -9.43
N PRO A 106 7.92 -15.01 -8.45
CA PRO A 106 8.56 -15.39 -7.19
C PRO A 106 9.84 -16.20 -7.32
N PHE A 107 9.93 -17.07 -8.33
CA PHE A 107 11.08 -17.97 -8.51
C PHE A 107 12.26 -17.23 -9.11
N ILE A 108 12.03 -16.38 -10.11
CA ILE A 108 13.11 -15.62 -10.73
C ILE A 108 13.59 -14.47 -9.84
N GLU A 109 12.70 -13.86 -9.05
CA GLU A 109 13.11 -12.88 -8.03
C GLU A 109 14.02 -13.52 -6.98
N LYS A 110 13.69 -14.73 -6.52
CA LYS A 110 14.56 -15.47 -5.58
C LYS A 110 15.92 -15.77 -6.19
N TRP A 111 15.96 -16.14 -7.48
CA TRP A 111 17.20 -16.39 -8.21
C TRP A 111 18.09 -15.15 -8.29
N LEU A 112 17.51 -13.99 -8.64
CA LEU A 112 18.24 -12.71 -8.73
C LEU A 112 18.69 -12.21 -7.35
N LYS A 113 17.85 -12.36 -6.32
CA LYS A 113 18.18 -11.99 -4.92
C LYS A 113 19.33 -12.81 -4.34
N ALA A 114 19.54 -14.03 -4.83
CA ALA A 114 20.69 -14.86 -4.46
C ALA A 114 22.01 -14.41 -5.13
N GLY A 115 22.02 -13.29 -5.86
CA GLY A 115 23.20 -12.71 -6.50
C GLY A 115 23.50 -13.27 -7.90
N ASN A 116 22.65 -14.15 -8.42
CA ASN A 116 22.85 -14.72 -9.75
C ASN A 116 22.54 -13.67 -10.83
N ARG A 117 23.52 -13.40 -11.70
CA ARG A 117 23.38 -12.46 -12.83
C ARG A 117 23.29 -13.15 -14.19
N THR A 118 22.94 -14.44 -14.19
CA THR A 118 22.77 -15.24 -15.39
C THR A 118 21.32 -15.69 -15.54
N CYS A 119 20.89 -15.87 -16.79
CA CYS A 119 19.62 -16.50 -17.12
C CYS A 119 19.65 -17.99 -16.71
N PRO A 120 18.71 -18.48 -15.87
CA PRO A 120 18.74 -19.87 -15.40
C PRO A 120 18.70 -20.93 -16.51
N GLN A 121 18.05 -20.61 -17.64
CA GLN A 121 17.86 -21.55 -18.74
C GLN A 121 18.94 -21.42 -19.82
N THR A 122 19.26 -20.20 -20.24
CA THR A 122 20.22 -19.98 -21.33
C THR A 122 21.66 -19.81 -20.86
N GLN A 123 21.88 -19.67 -19.54
CA GLN A 123 23.18 -19.37 -18.93
C GLN A 123 23.83 -18.06 -19.42
N GLN A 124 23.10 -17.23 -20.17
CA GLN A 124 23.57 -15.94 -20.65
C GLN A 124 23.65 -14.93 -19.50
N VAL A 125 24.69 -14.08 -19.51
CA VAL A 125 24.81 -12.96 -18.57
C VAL A 125 23.74 -11.92 -18.89
N LEU A 126 22.99 -11.51 -17.87
CA LEU A 126 21.89 -10.56 -18.00
C LEU A 126 22.45 -9.14 -18.14
N SER A 127 22.01 -8.40 -19.16
CA SER A 127 22.37 -6.98 -19.34
C SER A 127 21.78 -6.12 -18.22
N HIS A 128 20.58 -6.46 -17.75
CA HIS A 128 19.92 -5.88 -16.58
C HIS A 128 19.04 -6.91 -15.87
N THR A 129 18.74 -6.67 -14.60
CA THR A 129 17.94 -7.54 -13.71
C THR A 129 16.50 -7.06 -13.54
N VAL A 130 16.04 -6.12 -14.35
CA VAL A 130 14.64 -5.65 -14.36
C VAL A 130 13.75 -6.78 -14.88
N LEU A 131 12.62 -7.01 -14.20
CA LEU A 131 11.61 -8.01 -14.58
C LEU A 131 10.42 -7.31 -15.23
N THR A 132 10.17 -7.61 -16.50
CA THR A 132 9.07 -7.02 -17.26
C THR A 132 7.87 -7.98 -17.29
N PRO A 133 6.67 -7.59 -16.85
CA PRO A 133 5.48 -8.43 -16.97
C PRO A 133 5.21 -8.84 -18.43
N ASN A 134 4.89 -10.12 -18.66
CA ASN A 134 4.55 -10.64 -19.98
C ASN A 134 3.03 -10.85 -20.11
N HIS A 135 2.33 -9.75 -20.42
CA HIS A 135 0.87 -9.75 -20.53
C HIS A 135 0.36 -10.69 -21.63
N LEU A 136 1.11 -10.89 -22.72
CA LEU A 136 0.74 -11.80 -23.81
C LEU A 136 0.70 -13.26 -23.32
N VAL A 137 1.77 -13.73 -22.67
CA VAL A 137 1.83 -15.09 -22.11
C VAL A 137 0.78 -15.25 -21.01
N SER A 138 0.56 -14.22 -20.19
CA SER A 138 -0.49 -14.20 -19.16
C SER A 138 -1.89 -14.40 -19.76
N GLU A 139 -2.18 -13.77 -20.90
CA GLU A 139 -3.46 -13.90 -21.60
C GLU A 139 -3.60 -15.28 -22.27
N MET A 140 -2.55 -15.77 -22.93
CA MET A 140 -2.54 -17.10 -23.55
C MET A 140 -2.78 -18.21 -22.53
N ILE A 141 -2.12 -18.14 -21.37
CA ILE A 141 -2.32 -19.08 -20.27
C ILE A 141 -3.76 -19.00 -19.75
N SER A 142 -4.29 -17.79 -19.61
CA SER A 142 -5.66 -17.58 -19.16
C SER A 142 -6.70 -18.16 -20.12
N GLN A 143 -6.51 -17.98 -21.43
CA GLN A 143 -7.37 -18.57 -22.46
C GLN A 143 -7.26 -20.10 -22.49
N TRP A 144 -6.05 -20.65 -22.36
CA TRP A 144 -5.83 -22.09 -22.28
C TRP A 144 -6.50 -22.70 -21.04
N CYS A 145 -6.35 -22.09 -19.88
CA CYS A 145 -7.00 -22.56 -18.65
C CYS A 145 -8.54 -22.53 -18.76
N LYS A 146 -9.11 -21.47 -19.35
CA LYS A 146 -10.55 -21.41 -19.66
C LYS A 146 -10.97 -22.57 -20.57
N SER A 147 -10.19 -22.88 -21.61
CA SER A 147 -10.48 -24.00 -22.54
C SER A 147 -10.44 -25.38 -21.88
N GLN A 148 -9.66 -25.53 -20.81
CA GLN A 148 -9.51 -26.80 -20.07
C GLN A 148 -10.41 -26.86 -18.81
N GLY A 149 -11.25 -25.84 -18.55
CA GLY A 149 -12.07 -25.76 -17.34
C GLY A 149 -11.25 -25.59 -16.05
N ILE A 150 -10.01 -25.12 -16.16
CA ILE A 150 -9.14 -24.81 -15.02
C ILE A 150 -9.42 -23.36 -14.60
N GLU A 151 -10.08 -23.16 -13.46
CA GLU A 151 -10.17 -21.84 -12.84
C GLU A 151 -8.79 -21.46 -12.28
N LEU A 152 -8.08 -20.58 -12.99
CA LEU A 152 -6.96 -19.87 -12.40
C LEU A 152 -7.52 -18.91 -11.33
N PRO A 153 -6.97 -18.91 -10.10
CA PRO A 153 -7.19 -17.80 -9.18
C PRO A 153 -6.84 -16.49 -9.91
N ASP A 154 -7.66 -15.45 -9.71
CA ASP A 154 -7.54 -14.16 -10.41
C ASP A 154 -6.08 -13.76 -10.65
N PRO A 155 -5.76 -13.20 -11.84
CA PRO A 155 -4.40 -12.83 -12.20
C PRO A 155 -3.77 -12.04 -11.07
N VAL A 156 -2.61 -12.49 -10.62
CA VAL A 156 -1.82 -11.84 -9.55
C VAL A 156 -1.19 -10.53 -10.07
N GLN A 157 -1.87 -9.83 -10.99
CA GLN A 157 -1.43 -8.57 -11.56
C GLN A 157 -1.49 -7.38 -10.59
N ASN A 158 -1.86 -7.55 -9.31
CA ASN A 158 -1.84 -6.48 -8.31
C ASN A 158 -1.58 -6.97 -6.86
N ARG A 159 -0.58 -7.84 -6.62
CA ARG A 159 -0.19 -8.19 -5.23
C ARG A 159 1.19 -7.69 -4.81
N ILE A 160 1.51 -6.46 -5.20
CA ILE A 160 2.27 -5.51 -4.36
C ILE A 160 1.45 -4.21 -4.18
N GLN A 161 0.14 -4.34 -4.10
CA GLN A 161 -0.69 -3.34 -3.43
C GLN A 161 -1.52 -4.12 -2.42
N GLU A 162 -1.23 -3.94 -1.14
CA GLU A 162 -2.23 -4.22 -0.10
C GLU A 162 -3.42 -3.32 -0.44
N GLY A 163 -4.34 -3.83 -1.27
CA GLY A 163 -5.50 -3.07 -1.72
C GLY A 163 -6.28 -2.63 -0.50
N VAL A 164 -6.65 -1.36 -0.47
CA VAL A 164 -7.43 -0.79 0.63
C VAL A 164 -8.74 -1.57 0.76
N THR A 165 -8.98 -2.14 1.94
CA THR A 165 -10.23 -2.84 2.26
C THR A 165 -11.40 -1.86 2.28
N GLU A 166 -12.62 -2.36 2.04
CA GLU A 166 -13.82 -1.51 2.11
C GLU A 166 -13.96 -0.82 3.48
N ALA A 167 -13.58 -1.50 4.57
CA ALA A 167 -13.59 -0.91 5.90
C ALA A 167 -12.62 0.28 6.03
N GLU A 168 -11.43 0.19 5.45
CA GLU A 168 -10.45 1.28 5.42
C GLU A 168 -10.93 2.45 4.54
N ARG A 169 -11.64 2.18 3.43
CA ARG A 169 -12.27 3.22 2.59
C ARG A 169 -13.37 3.96 3.35
N LEU A 170 -14.25 3.22 4.02
CA LEU A 170 -15.31 3.81 4.85
C LEU A 170 -14.73 4.63 6.01
N HIS A 171 -13.66 4.12 6.64
CA HIS A 171 -12.95 4.84 7.69
C HIS A 171 -12.32 6.14 7.16
N PHE A 172 -11.71 6.09 5.97
CA PHE A 172 -11.16 7.27 5.31
C PHE A 172 -12.21 8.36 5.10
N PHE A 173 -13.38 8.04 4.54
CA PHE A 173 -14.45 9.02 4.37
C PHE A 173 -14.99 9.54 5.71
N SER A 174 -15.11 8.69 6.72
CA SER A 174 -15.47 9.11 8.08
C SER A 174 -14.47 10.13 8.67
N LEU A 175 -13.17 9.97 8.42
CA LEU A 175 -12.15 10.93 8.84
C LEU A 175 -12.26 12.26 8.08
N LEU A 176 -12.55 12.23 6.78
CA LEU A 176 -12.79 13.45 5.99
C LEU A 176 -14.02 14.22 6.48
N ASP A 177 -15.09 13.52 6.83
CA ASP A 177 -16.29 14.13 7.44
C ASP A 177 -15.97 14.78 8.79
N LYS A 178 -15.16 14.12 9.63
CA LYS A 178 -14.69 14.68 10.92
C LYS A 178 -13.82 15.92 10.74
N LEU A 179 -13.00 16.00 9.68
CA LEU A 179 -12.22 17.20 9.35
C LEU A 179 -13.13 18.38 8.94
N SER A 180 -14.25 18.07 8.30
CA SER A 180 -15.25 19.06 7.89
C SER A 180 -16.20 19.46 9.03
N ALA A 181 -16.12 18.80 10.19
CA ALA A 181 -16.93 19.12 11.35
C ALA A 181 -16.57 20.49 11.96
N ALA A 182 -17.50 21.10 12.70
CA ALA A 182 -17.29 22.40 13.33
C ALA A 182 -16.39 22.35 14.59
N ALA A 183 -16.18 21.17 15.17
CA ALA A 183 -15.48 21.01 16.44
C ALA A 183 -13.97 20.78 16.25
N LEU A 184 -13.15 21.73 16.71
CA LEU A 184 -11.68 21.67 16.62
C LEU A 184 -11.05 20.37 17.20
N PRO A 185 -11.50 19.82 18.34
CA PRO A 185 -10.91 18.57 18.85
C PRO A 185 -11.08 17.39 17.87
N GLN A 186 -12.22 17.30 17.19
CA GLN A 186 -12.48 16.25 16.21
C GLN A 186 -11.62 16.44 14.96
N GLN A 187 -11.43 17.68 14.52
CA GLN A 187 -10.53 18.00 13.41
C GLN A 187 -9.08 17.58 13.71
N LYS A 188 -8.60 17.88 14.93
CA LYS A 188 -7.25 17.49 15.38
C LYS A 188 -7.07 15.98 15.44
N GLU A 189 -8.03 15.28 16.02
CA GLU A 189 -8.01 13.81 16.10
C GLU A 189 -7.96 13.20 14.69
N ALA A 190 -8.84 13.66 13.80
CA ALA A 190 -8.89 13.16 12.42
C ALA A 190 -7.61 13.47 11.62
N ALA A 191 -7.06 14.68 11.74
CA ALA A 191 -5.82 15.06 11.08
C ALA A 191 -4.64 14.19 11.55
N LYS A 192 -4.52 13.98 12.87
CA LYS A 192 -3.49 13.12 13.46
C LYS A 192 -3.62 11.68 12.98
N GLU A 193 -4.84 11.16 12.92
CA GLU A 193 -5.09 9.80 12.45
C GLU A 193 -4.73 9.65 10.96
N LEU A 194 -5.12 10.60 10.11
CA LEU A 194 -4.73 10.61 8.69
C LEU A 194 -3.21 10.70 8.50
N ARG A 195 -2.50 11.49 9.32
CA ARG A 195 -1.03 11.51 9.33
C ARG A 195 -0.47 10.12 9.62
N LEU A 196 -0.98 9.42 10.63
CA LEU A 196 -0.51 8.09 11.02
C LEU A 196 -0.81 7.03 9.94
N LEU A 197 -2.02 7.02 9.39
CA LEU A 197 -2.42 6.06 8.35
C LEU A 197 -1.60 6.26 7.07
N THR A 198 -1.47 7.51 6.60
CA THR A 198 -0.66 7.80 5.40
C THR A 198 0.83 7.53 5.62
N LYS A 199 1.34 7.64 6.85
CA LYS A 199 2.73 7.27 7.17
C LYS A 199 2.94 5.75 7.08
N ASN A 200 2.07 4.98 7.70
CA ASN A 200 2.26 3.54 7.91
C ASN A 200 1.75 2.68 6.76
N MET A 201 0.80 3.17 5.98
CA MET A 201 0.12 2.41 4.92
C MET A 201 0.26 3.13 3.57
N PRO A 202 1.18 2.69 2.69
CA PRO A 202 1.33 3.28 1.37
C PRO A 202 0.06 3.23 0.52
N SER A 203 -0.75 2.17 0.65
CA SER A 203 -2.04 2.03 -0.03
C SER A 203 -3.09 3.03 0.46
N PHE A 204 -3.04 3.46 1.72
CA PHE A 204 -3.96 4.47 2.22
C PHE A 204 -3.75 5.83 1.53
N ARG A 205 -2.53 6.10 1.05
CA ARG A 205 -2.23 7.32 0.28
C ARG A 205 -3.03 7.38 -1.01
N SER A 206 -3.23 6.25 -1.70
CA SER A 206 -3.94 6.25 -2.99
C SER A 206 -5.42 6.63 -2.86
N LEU A 207 -6.02 6.52 -1.68
CA LEU A 207 -7.42 6.93 -1.42
C LEU A 207 -7.67 8.41 -1.68
N PHE A 208 -6.67 9.26 -1.43
CA PHE A 208 -6.78 10.68 -1.71
C PHE A 208 -6.87 10.98 -3.22
N GLY A 209 -6.48 10.03 -4.08
CA GLY A 209 -6.67 10.12 -5.52
C GLY A 209 -8.04 9.66 -6.02
N GLU A 210 -8.88 9.11 -5.15
CA GLU A 210 -10.20 8.55 -5.52
C GLU A 210 -11.33 9.57 -5.44
N SER A 211 -11.11 10.67 -4.72
CA SER A 211 -12.06 11.78 -4.58
C SER A 211 -11.34 13.11 -4.77
N GLU A 212 -11.86 13.94 -5.66
CA GLU A 212 -11.32 15.29 -5.93
C GLU A 212 -11.40 16.19 -4.69
N ASP A 213 -12.38 15.94 -3.81
CA ASP A 213 -12.60 16.73 -2.59
C ASP A 213 -11.73 16.28 -1.41
N ALA A 214 -11.04 15.14 -1.49
CA ALA A 214 -10.29 14.59 -0.36
C ALA A 214 -9.18 15.54 0.14
N ILE A 215 -8.37 16.07 -0.78
CA ILE A 215 -7.31 17.02 -0.43
C ILE A 215 -7.90 18.37 0.00
N PRO A 216 -8.86 18.98 -0.72
CA PRO A 216 -9.56 20.17 -0.24
C PRO A 216 -10.12 20.04 1.19
N GLN A 217 -10.76 18.90 1.51
CA GLN A 217 -11.31 18.63 2.85
C GLN A 217 -10.22 18.52 3.92
N LEU A 218 -9.07 17.92 3.60
CA LEU A 218 -7.89 17.93 4.48
C LEU A 218 -7.43 19.36 4.84
N LEU A 219 -7.63 20.34 3.95
CA LEU A 219 -7.23 21.73 4.18
C LEU A 219 -8.30 22.58 4.88
N THR A 220 -9.53 22.08 5.02
CA THR A 220 -10.66 22.81 5.62
C THR A 220 -10.34 23.37 7.01
N PRO A 221 -9.76 22.59 7.95
CA PRO A 221 -9.46 23.08 9.29
C PRO A 221 -8.51 24.29 9.32
N LEU A 222 -7.65 24.43 8.30
CA LEU A 222 -6.69 25.54 8.19
C LEU A 222 -7.23 26.74 7.40
N SER A 223 -8.35 26.58 6.70
CA SER A 223 -8.98 27.68 5.94
C SER A 223 -9.79 28.63 6.84
N GLY A 224 -10.31 28.16 7.97
CA GLY A 224 -11.17 28.94 8.88
C GLY A 224 -10.43 29.66 10.02
N THR A 225 -9.14 29.40 10.24
CA THR A 225 -8.39 29.85 11.43
C THR A 225 -7.87 31.28 11.35
N LYS A 226 -8.19 32.04 10.30
CA LYS A 226 -7.79 33.46 10.16
C LYS A 226 -8.60 34.43 11.02
N SER A 227 -9.33 33.97 12.03
CA SER A 227 -10.12 34.87 12.87
C SER A 227 -10.28 34.36 14.30
N ARG A 228 -9.54 35.03 15.21
CA ARG A 228 -9.96 35.51 16.56
C ARG A 228 -9.02 35.20 17.73
N SER A 229 -7.95 34.44 17.55
CA SER A 229 -6.86 34.37 18.52
C SER A 229 -5.59 34.01 17.76
N GLY A 230 -4.51 34.79 17.88
CA GLY A 230 -3.26 34.64 17.12
C GLY A 230 -2.46 33.36 17.39
N VAL A 231 -3.13 32.27 17.77
CA VAL A 231 -2.56 30.95 17.96
C VAL A 231 -3.03 30.08 16.79
N LEU A 232 -2.21 30.01 15.74
CA LEU A 232 -2.25 28.85 14.85
C LEU A 232 -2.15 27.60 15.73
N HIS A 233 -3.06 26.65 15.57
CA HIS A 233 -2.93 25.34 16.19
C HIS A 233 -1.78 24.63 15.49
N THR A 234 -0.57 24.89 15.98
CA THR A 234 0.69 24.40 15.42
C THR A 234 0.70 22.88 15.25
N ASP A 235 0.06 22.17 16.18
CA ASP A 235 -0.13 20.72 16.14
C ASP A 235 -1.01 20.29 14.94
N LEU A 236 -2.15 20.96 14.74
CA LEU A 236 -3.04 20.69 13.61
C LEU A 236 -2.37 21.03 12.27
N GLN A 237 -1.64 22.15 12.19
CA GLN A 237 -0.91 22.53 10.99
C GLN A 237 0.18 21.50 10.67
N GLU A 238 0.95 21.06 11.66
CA GLU A 238 1.96 20.03 11.48
C GLU A 238 1.35 18.72 10.98
N ASP A 239 0.23 18.28 11.54
CA ASP A 239 -0.44 17.05 11.12
C ASP A 239 -0.92 17.11 9.66
N VAL A 240 -1.52 18.24 9.25
CA VAL A 240 -1.97 18.45 7.86
C VAL A 240 -0.78 18.52 6.90
N ILE A 241 0.26 19.30 7.23
CA ILE A 241 1.46 19.45 6.38
C ILE A 241 2.20 18.12 6.25
N THR A 242 2.32 17.35 7.34
CA THR A 242 2.94 16.02 7.31
C THR A 242 2.11 15.04 6.50
N THR A 243 0.79 15.13 6.55
CA THR A 243 -0.09 14.33 5.69
C THR A 243 0.15 14.68 4.22
N LEU A 244 0.21 15.96 3.84
CA LEU A 244 0.54 16.39 2.48
C LEU A 244 1.91 15.88 2.02
N LEU A 245 2.93 15.90 2.89
CA LEU A 245 4.22 15.26 2.65
C LEU A 245 4.04 13.76 2.37
N ASN A 246 3.34 13.01 3.22
CA ASN A 246 3.14 11.58 3.02
C ASN A 246 2.44 11.28 1.67
N LEU A 247 1.44 12.10 1.30
CA LEU A 247 0.75 11.99 0.02
C LEU A 247 1.68 12.27 -1.16
N SER A 248 2.53 13.29 -1.05
CA SER A 248 3.46 13.69 -2.11
C SER A 248 4.54 12.65 -2.42
N ILE A 249 4.81 11.71 -1.51
CA ILE A 249 5.76 10.61 -1.75
C ILE A 249 5.17 9.57 -2.72
N HIS A 250 3.84 9.50 -2.86
CA HIS A 250 3.16 8.57 -3.76
C HIS A 250 2.99 9.17 -5.16
N ASP A 251 3.53 8.52 -6.20
CA ASP A 251 3.61 9.06 -7.56
C ASP A 251 2.23 9.44 -8.14
N SER A 252 1.19 8.63 -7.91
CA SER A 252 -0.16 8.93 -8.40
C SER A 252 -0.75 10.22 -7.81
N ASN A 253 -0.29 10.64 -6.63
CA ASN A 253 -0.86 11.78 -5.92
C ASN A 253 -0.08 13.06 -6.19
N LYS A 254 1.17 12.99 -6.66
CA LYS A 254 2.04 14.17 -6.83
C LYS A 254 1.37 15.25 -7.68
N LYS A 255 0.79 14.87 -8.82
CA LYS A 255 0.12 15.82 -9.72
C LYS A 255 -1.11 16.42 -9.04
N LEU A 256 -1.98 15.58 -8.49
CA LEU A 256 -3.20 15.99 -7.81
C LEU A 256 -2.93 16.95 -6.64
N VAL A 257 -1.96 16.63 -5.78
CA VAL A 257 -1.58 17.46 -4.63
C VAL A 257 -1.09 18.84 -5.09
N ALA A 258 -0.24 18.91 -6.12
CA ALA A 258 0.29 20.18 -6.60
C ALA A 258 -0.75 21.03 -7.35
N GLU A 259 -1.68 20.40 -8.07
CA GLU A 259 -2.76 21.07 -8.79
C GLU A 259 -3.92 21.49 -7.88
N THR A 260 -4.05 20.90 -6.69
CA THR A 260 -5.10 21.27 -5.72
C THR A 260 -4.92 22.73 -5.27
N PRO A 261 -5.92 23.59 -5.50
CA PRO A 261 -5.86 24.98 -5.06
C PRO A 261 -5.63 25.07 -3.55
N LYS A 262 -4.79 26.02 -3.12
CA LYS A 262 -4.34 26.27 -1.73
C LYS A 262 -3.23 25.36 -1.20
N VAL A 263 -2.91 24.20 -1.80
CA VAL A 263 -1.80 23.36 -1.29
C VAL A 263 -0.47 24.10 -1.32
N ILE A 264 -0.05 24.58 -2.50
CA ILE A 264 1.24 25.31 -2.62
C ILE A 264 1.25 26.59 -1.75
N PRO A 265 0.21 27.45 -1.77
CA PRO A 265 0.12 28.58 -0.83
C PRO A 265 0.29 28.19 0.64
N LEU A 266 -0.34 27.10 1.07
CA LEU A 266 -0.25 26.63 2.45
C LEU A 266 1.17 26.11 2.79
N LEU A 267 1.81 25.37 1.88
CA LEU A 267 3.21 24.94 2.05
C LEU A 267 4.16 26.14 2.17
N MET A 268 3.93 27.21 1.41
CA MET A 268 4.70 28.45 1.54
C MET A 268 4.44 29.19 2.86
N GLU A 269 3.20 29.19 3.36
CA GLU A 269 2.86 29.75 4.66
C GLU A 269 3.56 28.96 5.79
N ALA A 270 3.55 27.63 5.69
CA ALA A 270 4.26 26.72 6.59
C ALA A 270 5.78 26.95 6.58
N LEU A 271 6.40 27.18 5.42
CA LEU A 271 7.82 27.53 5.31
C LEU A 271 8.16 28.86 6.01
N ARG A 272 7.25 29.82 6.05
CA ARG A 272 7.49 31.16 6.63
C ARG A 272 7.23 31.21 8.12
N PHE A 273 6.14 30.59 8.57
CA PHE A 273 5.58 30.80 9.91
C PHE A 273 5.46 29.51 10.74
N GLY A 274 5.76 28.35 10.15
CA GLY A 274 5.68 27.08 10.85
C GLY A 274 6.80 26.86 11.88
N THR A 275 6.63 25.83 12.71
CA THR A 275 7.74 25.27 13.50
C THR A 275 8.84 24.75 12.61
N ILE A 276 10.01 24.48 13.18
CA ILE A 276 11.11 23.84 12.44
C ILE A 276 10.66 22.50 11.81
N GLU A 277 9.86 21.70 12.52
CA GLU A 277 9.32 20.44 11.97
C GLU A 277 8.37 20.71 10.80
N THR A 278 7.45 21.67 10.95
CA THR A 278 6.52 22.07 9.88
C THR A 278 7.26 22.63 8.66
N LYS A 279 8.28 23.46 8.89
CA LYS A 279 9.18 24.03 7.87
C LYS A 279 9.92 22.92 7.11
N SER A 280 10.52 21.96 7.82
CA SER A 280 11.20 20.80 7.22
C SER A 280 10.23 19.95 6.39
N ASN A 281 9.06 19.63 6.95
CA ASN A 281 8.06 18.82 6.26
C ASN A 281 7.51 19.52 5.02
N ALA A 282 7.31 20.85 5.07
CA ALA A 282 6.91 21.63 3.91
C ALA A 282 7.99 21.65 2.82
N ALA A 283 9.26 21.81 3.19
CA ALA A 283 10.39 21.73 2.25
C ALA A 283 10.47 20.34 1.60
N ALA A 284 10.36 19.28 2.40
CA ALA A 284 10.35 17.90 1.91
C ALA A 284 9.17 17.64 0.96
N ALA A 285 7.98 18.18 1.26
CA ALA A 285 6.82 18.05 0.38
C ALA A 285 7.03 18.78 -0.95
N ILE A 286 7.64 19.96 -0.94
CA ILE A 286 7.99 20.68 -2.17
C ILE A 286 9.03 19.89 -2.98
N PHE A 287 10.03 19.31 -2.32
CA PHE A 287 11.03 18.47 -2.96
C PHE A 287 10.41 17.24 -3.65
N THR A 288 9.55 16.50 -2.97
CA THR A 288 8.91 15.31 -3.53
C THR A 288 7.91 15.65 -4.64
N LEU A 289 7.17 16.77 -4.53
CA LEU A 289 6.23 17.23 -5.56
C LEU A 289 6.96 17.71 -6.81
N SER A 290 8.11 18.37 -6.65
CA SER A 290 8.96 18.85 -7.76
C SER A 290 9.64 17.72 -8.53
N ALA A 291 9.53 16.45 -8.12
CA ALA A 291 9.95 15.33 -8.96
C ALA A 291 9.19 15.24 -10.29
N LEU A 292 7.99 15.87 -10.40
CA LEU A 292 7.27 16.01 -11.67
C LEU A 292 7.53 17.39 -12.29
N ASP A 293 7.93 17.45 -13.56
CA ASP A 293 8.23 18.72 -14.25
C ASP A 293 7.02 19.64 -14.36
N SER A 294 5.80 19.09 -14.49
CA SER A 294 4.56 19.86 -14.44
C SER A 294 4.41 20.61 -13.11
N ASN A 295 4.79 19.97 -12.00
CA ASN A 295 4.70 20.52 -10.67
C ASN A 295 5.80 21.55 -10.41
N LYS A 296 7.04 21.33 -10.93
CA LYS A 296 8.14 22.31 -10.83
C LYS A 296 7.69 23.68 -11.34
N THR A 297 7.01 23.71 -12.48
CA THR A 297 6.51 24.95 -13.08
C THR A 297 5.50 25.65 -12.19
N LEU A 298 4.56 24.91 -11.59
CA LEU A 298 3.55 25.46 -10.68
C LEU A 298 4.18 26.01 -9.39
N ILE A 299 5.08 25.24 -8.78
CA ILE A 299 5.78 25.60 -7.55
C ILE A 299 6.69 26.82 -7.78
N GLY A 300 7.46 26.83 -8.87
CA GLY A 300 8.32 27.96 -9.23
C GLY A 300 7.55 29.26 -9.45
N LYS A 301 6.44 29.20 -10.21
CA LYS A 301 5.55 30.35 -10.43
C LYS A 301 4.88 30.88 -9.16
N SER A 302 4.76 30.03 -8.13
CA SER A 302 4.19 30.43 -6.84
C SER A 302 5.16 31.26 -5.99
N GLY A 303 6.44 31.37 -6.38
CA GLY A 303 7.45 32.11 -5.63
C GLY A 303 8.06 31.31 -4.47
N ALA A 304 8.01 29.98 -4.54
CA ALA A 304 8.49 29.09 -3.46
C ALA A 304 10.01 29.19 -3.20
N LEU A 305 10.81 29.64 -4.17
CA LEU A 305 12.26 29.77 -4.03
C LEU A 305 12.67 30.74 -2.91
N LYS A 306 11.98 31.87 -2.75
CA LYS A 306 12.37 32.88 -1.76
C LYS A 306 12.23 32.35 -0.31
N PRO A 307 11.08 31.78 0.12
CA PRO A 307 10.96 31.16 1.44
C PRO A 307 11.93 30.00 1.68
N LEU A 308 12.27 29.22 0.64
CA LEU A 308 13.26 28.15 0.76
C LEU A 308 14.66 28.71 1.02
N ILE A 309 15.08 29.74 0.29
CA ILE A 309 16.37 30.40 0.50
C ILE A 309 16.43 31.04 1.89
N ASP A 310 15.37 31.73 2.31
CA ASP A 310 15.28 32.34 3.64
C ASP A 310 15.47 31.29 4.75
N LEU A 311 14.84 30.12 4.59
CA LEU A 311 14.99 29.01 5.54
C LEU A 311 16.37 28.33 5.48
N LEU A 312 17.02 28.33 4.30
CA LEU A 312 18.39 27.84 4.17
C LEU A 312 19.36 28.75 4.92
N ASP A 313 19.15 30.07 4.84
CA ASP A 313 19.95 31.09 5.52
C ASP A 313 19.77 31.06 7.05
N GLU A 314 18.60 30.63 7.55
CA GLU A 314 18.40 30.36 8.99
C GLU A 314 19.31 29.24 9.53
N GLY A 315 19.77 28.33 8.66
CA GLY A 315 20.80 27.33 9.00
C GLY A 315 20.37 26.22 9.96
N HIS A 316 19.06 25.96 10.12
CA HIS A 316 18.59 24.95 11.06
C HIS A 316 18.89 23.52 10.56
N PRO A 317 19.68 22.69 11.29
CA PRO A 317 20.18 21.40 10.78
C PRO A 317 19.09 20.42 10.31
N LEU A 318 17.95 20.41 11.01
CA LEU A 318 16.81 19.54 10.67
C LEU A 318 16.20 19.86 9.29
N ALA A 319 16.13 21.14 8.91
CA ALA A 319 15.47 21.57 7.67
C ALA A 319 16.43 21.72 6.49
N MET A 320 17.71 21.99 6.74
CA MET A 320 18.70 22.31 5.70
C MET A 320 18.77 21.27 4.56
N LYS A 321 18.75 19.98 4.92
CA LYS A 321 18.82 18.91 3.92
C LYS A 321 17.62 18.94 2.97
N ASP A 322 16.42 19.05 3.53
CA ASP A 322 15.17 19.03 2.76
C ASP A 322 15.05 20.30 1.91
N VAL A 323 15.45 21.45 2.46
CA VAL A 323 15.46 22.74 1.77
C VAL A 323 16.44 22.74 0.60
N ALA A 324 17.68 22.30 0.82
CA ALA A 324 18.67 22.20 -0.25
C ALA A 324 18.21 21.26 -1.37
N SER A 325 17.59 20.13 -0.99
CA SER A 325 17.02 19.17 -1.95
C SER A 325 15.87 19.79 -2.75
N ALA A 326 14.99 20.56 -2.09
CA ALA A 326 13.89 21.26 -2.74
C ALA A 326 14.38 22.34 -3.73
N ILE A 327 15.37 23.15 -3.33
CA ILE A 327 15.97 24.16 -4.21
C ILE A 327 16.64 23.49 -5.42
N PHE A 328 17.45 22.46 -5.19
CA PHE A 328 18.14 21.73 -6.25
C PHE A 328 17.16 21.16 -7.29
N ASN A 329 16.01 20.65 -6.86
CA ASN A 329 15.04 20.03 -7.76
C ASN A 329 14.15 21.03 -8.52
N LEU A 330 14.09 22.29 -8.04
CA LEU A 330 13.33 23.37 -8.68
C LEU A 330 14.16 24.18 -9.69
N CYS A 331 15.48 24.17 -9.56
CA CYS A 331 16.43 24.81 -10.48
C CYS A 331 16.83 23.88 -11.63
#